data_AF-A0A838T692-F1
#
_entry.id   AF-A0A838T692-F1
#
_cell.length_a   1.000
_cell.length_b   1.000
_cell.length_c   1.000
_cell.angle_alpha   90.00
_cell.angle_beta   90.00
_cell.angle_gamma   90.00
#
_symmetry.space_group_name_H-M   'P 1'
#
loop_
_entity.id
_entity.type
_entity.pdbx_description
1 polymer ?
#
loop_
_entity_poly.entity_id
_entity_poly.type
_entity_poly.pdbx_seq_one_letter_code
_entity_poly.pdbx_strand_id
1 'polypeptide(L)'
;MAFIDKLRTELDRAGKVAQDAFDEGKTRLEAFRQRQLADKAAQSLGYAVYRAKKGGATDLDAETYGRLSSTLSTHDAEAARLEAEIEARRTASKSTSVATGPVSSLS
;
A
#
# COMPACT_ATOMS: atom_id res chain seq x y z
N MET A 1 -12.24 -21.48 37.94
CA MET A 1 -12.64 -20.93 36.61
C MET A 1 -11.62 -19.96 36.01
N ALA A 2 -10.83 -19.22 36.81
CA ALA A 2 -9.90 -18.19 36.31
C ALA A 2 -8.86 -18.64 35.25
N PHE A 3 -8.45 -19.91 35.20
CA PHE A 3 -7.46 -20.40 34.24
C PHE A 3 -8.00 -20.48 32.81
N ILE A 4 -9.26 -20.92 32.65
CA ILE A 4 -9.91 -21.01 31.32
C ILE A 4 -10.18 -19.61 30.77
N ASP A 5 -10.57 -18.66 31.63
CA ASP A 5 -10.84 -17.27 31.24
C ASP A 5 -9.56 -16.54 30.78
N LYS A 6 -8.42 -16.82 31.44
CA LYS A 6 -7.12 -16.29 31.03
C LYS A 6 -6.67 -16.84 29.68
N LEU A 7 -6.85 -18.15 29.46
CA LEU A 7 -6.53 -18.79 28.17
C LEU A 7 -7.37 -18.19 27.02
N ARG A 8 -8.67 -17.97 27.24
CA ARG A 8 -9.55 -17.31 26.26
C ARG A 8 -9.08 -15.89 25.95
N THR A 9 -8.73 -15.12 26.97
CA THR A 9 -8.23 -13.74 26.81
C THR A 9 -6.94 -13.69 25.99
N GLU A 10 -6.01 -14.60 26.24
CA GLU A 10 -4.75 -14.68 25.50
C GLU A 10 -4.98 -15.12 24.04
N LEU A 11 -5.90 -16.05 23.81
CA LEU A 11 -6.25 -16.53 22.47
C LEU A 11 -6.99 -15.45 21.65
N ASP A 12 -7.89 -14.69 22.27
CA ASP A 12 -8.56 -13.55 21.64
C ASP A 12 -7.58 -12.43 21.28
N ARG A 13 -6.58 -12.17 22.14
CA ARG A 13 -5.50 -11.21 21.86
C ARG A 13 -4.62 -11.68 20.71
N ALA A 14 -4.21 -12.93 20.72
CA ALA A 14 -3.42 -13.52 19.64
C ALA A 14 -4.19 -13.51 18.31
N GLY A 15 -5.50 -13.79 18.34
CA GLY A 15 -6.38 -13.76 17.18
C GLY A 15 -6.49 -12.36 16.55
N LYS A 16 -6.66 -11.32 17.38
CA LYS A 16 -6.69 -9.92 16.91
C LYS A 16 -5.37 -9.51 16.27
N VAL A 17 -4.24 -9.81 16.91
CA VAL A 17 -2.91 -9.50 16.37
C VAL A 17 -2.67 -10.21 15.02
N ALA A 18 -3.10 -11.47 14.90
CA ALA A 18 -2.99 -12.22 13.65
C ALA A 18 -3.87 -11.63 12.54
N GLN A 19 -5.10 -11.21 12.87
CA GLN A 19 -6.01 -10.55 11.92
C GLN A 19 -5.43 -9.21 11.43
N ASP A 20 -4.95 -8.37 12.36
CA ASP A 20 -4.36 -7.07 12.03
C ASP A 20 -3.14 -7.23 11.11
N ALA A 21 -2.26 -8.19 11.40
CA ALA A 21 -1.10 -8.47 10.56
C ALA A 21 -1.47 -9.02 9.18
N PHE A 22 -2.53 -9.84 9.09
CA PHE A 22 -3.03 -10.36 7.83
C PHE A 22 -3.61 -9.24 6.95
N ASP A 23 -4.44 -8.38 7.53
CA ASP A 23 -5.04 -7.24 6.84
C ASP A 23 -3.96 -6.27 6.34
N GLU A 24 -2.95 -5.99 7.18
CA GLU A 24 -1.79 -5.19 6.78
C GLU A 24 -1.01 -5.83 5.63
N GLY A 25 -0.81 -7.16 5.68
CA GLY A 25 -0.18 -7.91 4.60
C GLY A 25 -0.94 -7.80 3.28
N LYS A 26 -2.28 -7.85 3.34
CA LYS A 26 -3.15 -7.69 2.17
C LYS A 26 -3.04 -6.29 1.58
N THR A 27 -3.16 -5.24 2.40
CA THR A 27 -3.05 -3.85 1.93
C THR A 27 -1.67 -3.58 1.31
N ARG A 28 -0.58 -4.09 1.92
CA ARG A 28 0.78 -3.98 1.37
C ARG A 28 0.93 -4.68 0.02
N LEU A 29 0.37 -5.89 -0.10
CA LEU A 29 0.40 -6.64 -1.35
C LEU A 29 -0.37 -5.92 -2.46
N GLU A 30 -1.54 -5.35 -2.13
CA GLU A 30 -2.34 -4.57 -3.06
C GLU A 30 -1.62 -3.31 -3.52
N ALA A 31 -0.99 -2.56 -2.60
CA ALA A 31 -0.18 -1.39 -2.93
C ALA A 31 0.95 -1.74 -3.91
N PHE A 32 1.69 -2.81 -3.61
CA PHE A 32 2.77 -3.29 -4.47
C PHE A 32 2.25 -3.71 -5.85
N ARG A 33 1.12 -4.40 -5.90
CA ARG A 33 0.49 -4.80 -7.16
C ARG A 33 0.09 -3.59 -8.01
N GLN A 34 -0.52 -2.56 -7.40
CA GLN A 34 -0.87 -1.33 -8.12
C GLN A 34 0.36 -0.61 -8.64
N ARG A 35 1.43 -0.54 -7.84
CA ARG A 35 2.71 0.04 -8.28
C ARG A 35 3.29 -0.71 -9.49
N GLN A 36 3.28 -2.05 -9.46
CA GLN A 36 3.72 -2.84 -10.62
C GLN A 36 2.88 -2.59 -11.88
N LEU A 37 1.57 -2.36 -11.73
CA LEU A 37 0.70 -2.05 -12.86
C LEU A 37 0.99 -0.65 -13.41
N ALA A 38 1.23 0.33 -12.54
CA ALA A 38 1.69 1.66 -12.92
C ALA A 38 3.02 1.59 -13.67
N ASP A 39 4.01 0.86 -13.14
CA ASP A 39 5.32 0.70 -13.80
C ASP A 39 5.20 0.08 -15.19
N LYS A 40 4.35 -0.94 -15.35
CA LYS A 40 4.07 -1.55 -16.66
C LYS A 40 3.39 -0.58 -17.62
N ALA A 41 2.46 0.24 -17.14
CA ALA A 41 1.80 1.27 -17.94
C ALA A 41 2.79 2.36 -18.36
N ALA A 42 3.67 2.79 -17.46
CA ALA A 42 4.73 3.75 -17.74
C ALA A 42 5.73 3.21 -18.79
N GLN A 43 6.17 1.95 -18.66
CA GLN A 43 7.02 1.30 -19.65
C GLN A 43 6.34 1.22 -21.01
N SER A 44 5.05 0.87 -21.05
CA SER A 44 4.27 0.78 -22.28
C SER A 44 4.12 2.14 -22.96
N LEU A 45 3.84 3.19 -22.18
CA LEU A 45 3.76 4.57 -22.66
C LEU A 45 5.11 5.04 -23.20
N GLY A 46 6.19 4.83 -22.45
CA GLY A 46 7.55 5.18 -22.87
C GLY A 46 7.97 4.49 -24.16
N TYR A 47 7.67 3.19 -24.29
CA TYR A 47 7.96 2.44 -25.51
C TYR A 47 7.13 2.94 -26.71
N ALA A 48 5.85 3.26 -26.51
CA ALA A 48 5.00 3.82 -27.55
C ALA A 48 5.54 5.16 -28.07
N VAL A 49 5.93 6.06 -27.16
CA VAL A 49 6.56 7.35 -27.52
C VAL A 49 7.88 7.14 -28.25
N TYR A 50 8.75 6.26 -27.75
CA TYR A 50 10.02 5.94 -28.41
C TYR A 50 9.80 5.41 -29.84
N ARG A 51 8.85 4.48 -30.02
CA ARG A 51 8.54 3.92 -31.34
C ARG A 51 7.99 4.99 -32.29
N ALA A 52 7.10 5.87 -31.80
CA ALA A 52 6.56 6.98 -32.60
C ALA A 52 7.69 7.90 -33.09
N LYS A 53 8.58 8.32 -32.18
CA LYS A 53 9.72 9.18 -32.51
C LYS A 53 10.70 8.50 -33.47
N LYS A 54 10.98 7.21 -33.29
CA LYS A 54 11.81 6.42 -34.21
C LYS A 54 11.18 6.32 -35.61
N GLY A 55 9.85 6.29 -35.70
CA GLY A 55 9.11 6.31 -36.96
C GLY A 55 9.02 7.68 -37.63
N GLY A 56 9.64 8.72 -37.06
CA GLY A 56 9.58 10.08 -37.58
C GLY A 56 8.33 10.86 -37.18
N ALA A 57 7.47 10.30 -36.32
CA ALA A 57 6.35 11.04 -35.75
C ALA A 57 6.84 11.97 -34.63
N THR A 58 6.40 13.23 -34.66
CA THR A 58 6.72 14.21 -33.62
C THR A 58 6.10 13.79 -32.28
N ASP A 59 4.85 13.34 -32.34
CA ASP A 59 4.02 12.99 -31.19
C ASP A 59 3.39 11.60 -31.32
N LEU A 60 3.04 11.03 -30.16
CA LEU A 60 2.24 9.81 -30.09
C LEU A 60 0.79 10.13 -30.46
N ASP A 61 0.14 9.20 -31.15
CA ASP A 61 -1.31 9.27 -31.41
C ASP A 61 -2.10 9.59 -30.12
N ALA A 62 -3.01 10.55 -30.21
CA ALA A 62 -3.69 11.12 -29.05
C ALA A 62 -4.60 10.12 -28.33
N GLU A 63 -5.25 9.23 -29.08
CA GLU A 63 -6.08 8.16 -28.50
C GLU A 63 -5.20 7.15 -27.74
N THR A 64 -4.11 6.72 -28.37
CA THR A 64 -3.13 5.81 -27.75
C THR A 64 -2.50 6.42 -26.50
N TYR A 65 -2.11 7.70 -26.58
CA TYR A 65 -1.59 8.44 -25.44
C TYR A 65 -2.61 8.50 -24.31
N GLY A 66 -3.85 8.93 -24.61
CA GLY A 66 -4.90 9.10 -23.61
C GLY A 66 -5.25 7.81 -22.87
N ARG A 67 -5.31 6.67 -23.59
CA ARG A 67 -5.56 5.37 -22.96
C ARG A 67 -4.42 4.95 -22.02
N LEU A 68 -3.18 5.08 -22.46
CA LEU A 68 -2.01 4.66 -21.69
C LEU A 68 -1.76 5.58 -20.49
N SER A 69 -1.91 6.90 -20.66
CA SER A 69 -1.77 7.88 -19.59
C SER A 69 -2.88 7.73 -18.53
N SER A 70 -4.12 7.49 -18.95
CA SER A 70 -5.25 7.24 -18.03
C SER A 70 -5.04 5.97 -17.21
N THR A 71 -4.56 4.90 -17.86
CA THR A 71 -4.22 3.64 -17.19
C THR A 71 -3.11 3.85 -16.15
N LEU A 72 -2.04 4.53 -16.52
CA LEU A 72 -0.95 4.88 -15.60
C LEU A 72 -1.47 5.69 -14.42
N SER A 73 -2.21 6.78 -14.68
CA SER A 73 -2.74 7.66 -13.65
C SER A 73 -3.65 6.94 -12.67
N THR A 74 -4.45 5.97 -13.15
CA THR A 74 -5.34 5.18 -12.29
C THR A 74 -4.54 4.33 -11.31
N HIS A 75 -3.56 3.57 -11.81
CA HIS A 75 -2.75 2.70 -10.96
C HIS A 75 -1.82 3.46 -10.02
N ASP A 76 -1.28 4.60 -10.45
CA ASP A 76 -0.47 5.47 -9.59
C ASP A 76 -1.29 6.08 -8.45
N ALA A 77 -2.52 6.54 -8.74
CA ALA A 77 -3.40 7.09 -7.71
C ALA A 77 -3.82 6.03 -6.68
N GLU A 78 -4.17 4.82 -7.13
CA GLU A 78 -4.52 3.71 -6.25
C GLU A 78 -3.33 3.24 -5.41
N ALA A 79 -2.12 3.14 -6.00
CA ALA A 79 -0.91 2.82 -5.26
C ALA A 79 -0.62 3.86 -4.18
N ALA A 80 -0.66 5.15 -4.53
CA ALA A 80 -0.43 6.24 -3.59
C ALA A 80 -1.44 6.25 -2.44
N ARG A 81 -2.72 5.96 -2.73
CA ARG A 81 -3.77 5.86 -1.71
C ARG A 81 -3.48 4.73 -0.72
N LEU A 82 -3.17 3.53 -1.21
CA LEU A 82 -2.89 2.36 -0.37
C LEU A 82 -1.60 2.57 0.45
N GLU A 83 -0.57 3.17 -0.14
CA GLU A 83 0.67 3.55 0.55
C GLU A 83 0.40 4.56 1.68
N ALA A 84 -0.44 5.57 1.44
CA ALA A 84 -0.84 6.53 2.46
C ALA A 84 -1.63 5.87 3.61
N GLU A 85 -2.50 4.90 3.31
CA GLU A 85 -3.22 4.15 4.33
C GLU A 85 -2.29 3.30 5.20
N ILE A 86 -1.30 2.64 4.60
CA ILE A 86 -0.29 1.86 5.31
C ILE A 86 0.50 2.77 6.27
N GLU A 87 0.93 3.95 5.81
CA GLU A 87 1.68 4.88 6.64
C GLU A 87 0.82 5.50 7.75
N ALA A 88 -0.45 5.80 7.48
CA ALA A 88 -1.40 6.26 8.50
C ALA A 88 -1.62 5.19 9.60
N ARG A 89 -1.78 3.91 9.24
CA ARG A 89 -1.89 2.82 10.21
C ARG A 89 -0.60 2.63 11.02
N ARG A 90 0.55 2.71 10.35
CA ARG A 90 1.88 2.61 11.00
C ARG A 90 2.09 3.71 12.03
N THR A 91 1.74 4.95 11.69
CA THR A 91 1.86 6.10 12.61
C THR A 91 0.91 5.99 13.80
N ALA A 92 -0.34 5.57 13.59
CA ALA A 92 -1.33 5.34 14.66
C ALA A 92 -0.93 4.20 15.64
N SER A 93 -0.33 3.12 15.12
CA SER A 93 0.20 2.04 15.96
C SER A 93 1.39 2.52 16.80
N LYS A 94 2.29 3.31 16.21
CA LYS A 94 3.45 3.90 16.91
C LYS A 94 3.03 4.87 18.03
N SER A 95 2.02 5.70 17.83
CA SER A 95 1.52 6.61 18.88
C SER A 95 0.89 5.87 20.05
N THR A 96 0.19 4.76 19.79
CA THR A 96 -0.43 3.93 20.83
C THR A 96 0.61 3.24 21.71
N SER A 97 1.71 2.76 21.10
CA SER A 97 2.82 2.14 21.83
C SER A 97 3.60 3.12 22.71
N VAL A 98 3.65 4.41 22.37
CA VAL A 98 4.37 5.44 23.15
C VAL A 98 3.56 5.89 24.37
N ALA A 99 2.22 5.92 24.27
CA ALA A 99 1.33 6.28 25.37
C ALA A 99 1.26 5.24 26.51
N THR A 100 1.74 4.01 26.28
CA THR A 100 1.79 2.92 27.27
C THR A 100 3.21 2.57 27.75
N GLY A 101 4.22 3.39 27.42
CA GLY A 101 5.58 3.26 27.95
C GLY A 101 5.64 3.42 29.48
N PRO A 102 6.63 2.80 30.16
CA PRO A 102 6.56 2.52 31.59
C PRO A 102 6.52 3.81 32.41
N VAL A 103 5.52 3.92 33.29
CA VAL A 103 5.60 4.77 34.48
C VAL A 103 6.69 4.20 35.39
N SER A 104 7.94 4.51 35.03
CA SER A 104 9.12 4.31 35.87
C SER A 104 9.77 5.66 36.07
N SER A 105 9.23 6.41 37.03
CA SER A 105 9.90 7.51 37.71
C SER A 105 9.52 7.37 39.19
N LEU A 106 10.37 6.73 40.00
CA LEU A 106 11.54 7.29 40.69
C LEU A 106 11.14 8.07 41.97
N SER A 107 11.69 7.55 43.07
CA SER A 107 11.98 8.18 44.37
C SER A 107 10.85 8.29 45.39
#